data_AF-W7F0T8-F1
#
_entry.id   AF-W7F0T8-F1
#
_cell.length_a   1.000
_cell.length_b   1.000
_cell.length_c   1.000
_cell.angle_alpha   90.00
_cell.angle_beta   90.00
_cell.angle_gamma   90.00
#
_symmetry.space_group_name_H-M   'P 1'
#
loop_
_entity.id
_entity.type
_entity.pdbx_description
1 polymer ?
#
loop_
_entity_poly.entity_id
_entity_poly.type
_entity_poly.pdbx_seq_one_letter_code
_entity_poly.pdbx_strand_id
1 'polypeptide(L)'
;MGKGTDKLYITHSEWSSADSFGNARGANSASRASAAGLSSTFKRLPFNYCAVSLQPFTDPVCTSSGTIFDLTHILTWLSKHPNTNPIDGSPLKRADLITLHFTKNEDGEYVDPVTYKVLTDNTHVVALKKSGNVFAWDTVERLNIKAKNWRDLVSDEDFTRKDIITLQDPQSIESRDFSSYKHVKDGDTVVAENESSVNRDALGNAAKILKAKEAVAKARENRKIKEQGGTTSKAIANLPRNGSAAASNAEPKKPAYNAAVYTSGKAAASFTSTGVTPHTSGERALLSDEDYMLKPKRVKQKGYARISTTLGELNIELLPEFAPRAVWNFVKLAQKGYYNHTIFHRNIKGFMIQGGDPTGTGRGGQSVWGKPFEDEFEGPERHSTRGVLSMANKGKNTNTSQFFITYRAVPHLDRKHTIFARVVGGLDTTLRSMETAEVGEKDKPVDDIEILDVVVFVDPFEEWQKERKDKENKELEAEEIKRQGGTVDDKTTWTGKRIRADGTVDNASSHGMGVGKYLQAAKQERQNQDEDEIISFVDEEEDAAPVKKKAKTGFGNFDAW
;
A
#
# COMPACT_ATOMS: atom_id res chain seq x y z
N MET A 1 21.54 15.19 12.29
CA MET A 1 21.15 15.87 11.03
C MET A 1 21.16 14.84 9.91
N GLY A 2 20.13 14.81 9.05
CA GLY A 2 19.87 13.70 8.13
C GLY A 2 20.92 13.52 7.04
N LYS A 3 21.32 12.27 6.72
CA LYS A 3 22.31 11.85 5.69
C LYS A 3 23.16 13.00 5.08
N GLY A 4 24.05 13.60 5.87
CA GLY A 4 24.99 14.62 5.39
C GLY A 4 24.39 15.97 4.96
N THR A 5 23.14 16.24 5.31
CA THR A 5 22.46 17.52 5.08
C THR A 5 22.04 18.15 6.41
N ASP A 6 22.10 19.48 6.49
CA ASP A 6 21.84 20.26 7.71
C ASP A 6 20.33 20.43 8.01
N LYS A 7 19.50 19.51 7.48
CA LYS A 7 18.05 19.53 7.64
C LYS A 7 17.64 18.74 8.87
N LEU A 8 16.64 19.28 9.58
CA LEU A 8 16.01 18.67 10.75
C LEU A 8 15.12 17.45 10.43
N TYR A 9 14.88 17.15 9.14
CA TYR A 9 14.08 16.02 8.68
C TYR A 9 14.69 15.38 7.43
N ILE A 10 14.44 14.07 7.24
CA ILE A 10 14.88 13.29 6.08
C ILE A 10 13.71 13.18 5.10
N THR A 11 13.95 13.41 3.81
CA THR A 11 12.92 13.30 2.77
C THR A 11 12.72 11.84 2.31
N HIS A 12 11.55 11.50 1.77
CA HIS A 12 11.26 10.16 1.27
C HIS A 12 12.22 9.71 0.16
N SER A 13 12.77 10.64 -0.63
CA SER A 13 13.79 10.38 -1.64
C SER A 13 15.15 10.02 -1.03
N GLU A 14 15.56 10.73 0.03
CA GLU A 14 16.79 10.45 0.79
C GLU A 14 16.68 9.14 1.60
N TRP A 15 15.47 8.74 1.96
CA TRP A 15 15.18 7.43 2.57
C TRP A 15 15.16 6.28 1.55
N SER A 16 15.05 6.59 0.26
CA SER A 16 14.98 5.61 -0.85
C SER A 16 16.31 5.38 -1.60
N SER A 17 17.42 5.94 -1.10
CA SER A 17 18.75 5.72 -1.70
C SER A 17 19.14 4.24 -1.66
N ALA A 18 19.69 3.74 -2.76
CA ALA A 18 20.02 2.34 -3.06
C ALA A 18 21.15 1.70 -2.20
N ASP A 19 21.36 2.15 -0.96
CA ASP A 19 22.28 1.53 -0.01
C ASP A 19 21.61 0.29 0.59
N SER A 20 21.73 -0.81 -0.15
CA SER A 20 20.89 -1.99 -0.04
C SER A 20 21.37 -2.99 1.02
N PHE A 21 21.50 -2.56 2.28
CA PHE A 21 21.71 -3.46 3.43
C PHE A 21 20.73 -3.25 4.61
N GLY A 22 19.73 -2.37 4.47
CA GLY A 22 18.63 -2.24 5.43
C GLY A 22 17.35 -2.95 4.96
N ASN A 23 16.60 -3.57 5.89
CA ASN A 23 15.31 -4.24 5.64
C ASN A 23 14.17 -3.30 5.20
N ALA A 24 14.43 -2.03 4.89
CA ALA A 24 13.43 -1.04 4.51
C ALA A 24 13.44 -0.79 3.00
N ARG A 25 12.75 -1.64 2.23
CA ARG A 25 12.41 -1.37 0.83
C ARG A 25 11.05 -0.67 0.75
N GLY A 26 11.04 0.58 0.26
CA GLY A 26 9.80 1.30 -0.07
C GLY A 26 9.07 0.65 -1.26
N ALA A 27 7.76 0.51 -1.15
CA ALA A 27 6.88 -0.20 -2.08
C ALA A 27 6.88 0.31 -3.55
N ASN A 28 7.46 1.48 -3.81
CA ASN A 28 7.46 2.12 -5.14
C ASN A 28 8.84 2.08 -5.86
N SER A 29 9.84 1.36 -5.36
CA SER A 29 11.11 1.17 -6.09
C SER A 29 11.00 0.23 -7.28
N ALA A 30 9.93 -0.59 -7.36
CA ALA A 30 9.76 -1.59 -8.40
C ALA A 30 9.27 -1.03 -9.75
N SER A 31 8.59 0.12 -9.78
CA SER A 31 7.89 0.59 -10.99
C SER A 31 8.62 1.67 -11.80
N ARG A 32 9.72 2.25 -11.28
CA ARG A 32 10.51 3.25 -12.02
C ARG A 32 11.81 2.74 -12.62
N ALA A 33 12.27 1.56 -12.22
CA ALA A 33 13.50 0.95 -12.74
C ALA A 33 13.30 0.18 -14.05
N SER A 34 12.06 -0.08 -14.49
CA SER A 34 11.79 -0.82 -15.73
C SER A 34 11.66 0.06 -16.98
N ALA A 35 11.73 1.39 -16.85
CA ALA A 35 11.46 2.33 -17.96
C ALA A 35 12.72 3.01 -18.54
N ALA A 36 13.89 2.79 -17.95
CA ALA A 36 15.16 3.28 -18.49
C ALA A 36 16.12 2.10 -18.55
N GLY A 37 16.33 1.52 -19.74
CA GLY A 37 17.19 0.37 -19.98
C GLY A 37 18.69 0.66 -19.79
N LEU A 38 19.09 1.13 -18.61
CA LEU A 38 20.48 1.37 -18.25
C LEU A 38 20.75 0.85 -16.82
N SER A 39 21.74 -0.04 -16.74
CA SER A 39 22.28 -0.73 -15.57
C SER A 39 21.47 -1.92 -15.06
N SER A 40 22.00 -3.11 -15.32
CA SER A 40 21.93 -4.23 -14.39
C SER A 40 22.08 -3.75 -12.95
N THR A 41 21.23 -4.24 -12.07
CA THR A 41 21.20 -3.95 -10.63
C THR A 41 22.61 -4.05 -10.03
N PHE A 42 23.32 -2.93 -9.85
CA PHE A 42 24.62 -2.85 -9.19
C PHE A 42 24.49 -3.37 -7.76
N LYS A 43 25.32 -4.35 -7.36
CA LYS A 43 25.28 -4.92 -6.01
C LYS A 43 26.69 -5.04 -5.45
N ARG A 44 27.02 -4.11 -4.55
CA ARG A 44 28.34 -4.04 -3.91
C ARG A 44 28.46 -5.05 -2.77
N LEU A 45 29.56 -5.79 -2.74
CA LEU A 45 29.90 -6.69 -1.64
C LEU A 45 30.58 -5.90 -0.49
N PRO A 46 30.11 -6.01 0.78
CA PRO A 46 30.75 -5.36 1.92
C PRO A 46 32.20 -5.79 2.09
N PHE A 47 33.03 -4.97 2.73
CA PHE A 47 34.48 -5.22 2.77
C PHE A 47 34.86 -6.51 3.49
N ASN A 48 34.09 -6.90 4.50
CA ASN A 48 34.27 -8.05 5.38
C ASN A 48 33.75 -9.38 4.80
N TYR A 49 33.43 -9.43 3.50
CA TYR A 49 32.85 -10.60 2.83
C TYR A 49 33.82 -11.23 1.82
N CYS A 50 33.74 -12.55 1.70
CA CYS A 50 34.44 -13.35 0.70
C CYS A 50 33.75 -13.25 -0.66
N ALA A 51 34.53 -13.04 -1.72
CA ALA A 51 33.99 -12.90 -3.07
C ALA A 51 33.51 -14.22 -3.72
N VAL A 52 33.91 -15.39 -3.20
CA VAL A 52 33.44 -16.72 -3.69
C VAL A 52 32.16 -17.16 -2.99
N SER A 53 32.14 -17.16 -1.65
CA SER A 53 30.99 -17.63 -0.87
C SER A 53 29.92 -16.56 -0.70
N LEU A 54 30.25 -15.28 -0.93
CA LEU A 54 29.40 -14.13 -0.65
C LEU A 54 28.95 -14.08 0.84
N GLN A 55 29.76 -14.65 1.73
CA GLN A 55 29.57 -14.69 3.17
C GLN A 55 30.70 -13.92 3.89
N PRO A 56 30.51 -13.50 5.15
CA PRO A 56 31.59 -12.94 5.95
C PRO A 56 32.78 -13.90 6.01
N PHE A 57 33.99 -13.40 5.78
CA PHE A 57 35.19 -14.25 5.86
C PHE A 57 35.60 -14.49 7.32
N THR A 58 36.22 -15.64 7.57
CA THR A 58 36.88 -15.95 8.86
C THR A 58 38.38 -15.85 8.70
N ASP A 59 38.92 -16.44 7.63
CA ASP A 59 40.34 -16.47 7.31
C ASP A 59 40.59 -15.77 5.96
N PRO A 60 40.68 -14.43 5.96
CA PRO A 60 40.77 -13.66 4.73
C PRO A 60 42.12 -13.86 4.05
N VAL A 61 42.06 -14.11 2.76
CA VAL A 61 43.20 -14.12 1.84
C VAL A 61 42.91 -13.20 0.66
N CYS A 62 43.92 -12.64 0.03
CA CYS A 62 43.73 -11.85 -1.17
C CYS A 62 44.66 -12.23 -2.31
N THR A 63 44.26 -11.84 -3.51
CA THR A 63 45.12 -11.85 -4.69
C THR A 63 45.94 -10.58 -4.78
N SER A 64 46.96 -10.58 -5.63
CA SER A 64 47.72 -9.36 -5.98
C SER A 64 46.86 -8.25 -6.58
N SER A 65 45.68 -8.57 -7.14
CA SER A 65 44.70 -7.60 -7.63
C SER A 65 43.85 -6.97 -6.52
N GLY A 66 43.97 -7.44 -5.27
CA GLY A 66 43.21 -6.90 -4.13
C GLY A 66 41.84 -7.52 -3.91
N THR A 67 41.53 -8.63 -4.59
CA THR A 67 40.27 -9.35 -4.36
C THR A 67 40.37 -10.21 -3.10
N ILE A 68 39.40 -10.09 -2.19
CA ILE A 68 39.34 -10.85 -0.94
C ILE A 68 38.54 -12.14 -1.10
N PHE A 69 39.12 -13.23 -0.62
CA PHE A 69 38.51 -14.54 -0.49
C PHE A 69 38.66 -15.05 0.94
N ASP A 70 37.87 -16.04 1.28
CA ASP A 70 38.11 -16.86 2.47
C ASP A 70 38.93 -18.09 2.05
N LEU A 71 39.94 -18.44 2.87
CA LEU A 71 40.92 -19.49 2.57
C LEU A 71 40.24 -20.82 2.26
N THR A 72 39.23 -21.21 3.05
CA THR A 72 38.55 -22.50 2.89
C THR A 72 37.78 -22.57 1.57
N HIS A 73 37.07 -21.49 1.24
CA HIS A 73 36.25 -21.39 0.03
C HIS A 73 37.06 -21.26 -1.26
N ILE A 74 38.20 -20.54 -1.23
CA ILE A 74 39.04 -20.43 -2.43
C ILE A 74 39.81 -21.73 -2.72
N LEU A 75 40.24 -22.46 -1.69
CA LEU A 75 40.92 -23.74 -1.88
C LEU A 75 39.96 -24.81 -2.42
N THR A 76 38.72 -24.83 -1.94
CA THR A 76 37.69 -25.72 -2.50
C THR A 76 37.34 -25.36 -3.95
N TRP A 77 37.31 -24.06 -4.30
CA TRP A 77 37.16 -23.63 -5.69
C TRP A 77 38.33 -24.07 -6.57
N LEU A 78 39.57 -23.83 -6.16
CA LEU A 78 40.78 -24.20 -6.92
C LEU A 78 40.93 -25.72 -7.09
N SER A 79 40.34 -26.51 -6.19
CA SER A 79 40.28 -27.97 -6.31
C SER A 79 39.31 -28.43 -7.40
N LYS A 80 38.22 -27.69 -7.62
CA LYS A 80 37.21 -27.95 -8.67
C LYS A 80 37.61 -27.34 -10.02
N HIS A 81 38.20 -26.15 -9.99
CA HIS A 81 38.62 -25.36 -11.16
C HIS A 81 40.12 -25.07 -11.09
N PRO A 82 40.97 -25.95 -11.66
CA PRO A 82 42.41 -25.78 -11.56
C PRO A 82 42.84 -24.48 -12.26
N ASN A 83 43.69 -23.71 -11.57
CA ASN A 83 44.31 -22.49 -12.06
C ASN A 83 43.34 -21.41 -12.55
N THR A 84 42.10 -21.33 -12.04
CA THR A 84 41.11 -20.36 -12.55
C THR A 84 40.56 -19.47 -11.44
N ASN A 85 40.68 -18.15 -11.62
CA ASN A 85 40.11 -17.14 -10.71
C ASN A 85 38.57 -17.14 -10.83
N PRO A 86 37.83 -17.24 -9.70
CA PRO A 86 36.36 -17.26 -9.69
C PRO A 86 35.69 -15.99 -10.22
N ILE A 87 36.39 -14.85 -10.25
CA ILE A 87 35.80 -13.55 -10.60
C ILE A 87 36.00 -13.23 -12.07
N ASP A 88 37.26 -13.18 -12.52
CA ASP A 88 37.62 -12.76 -13.88
C ASP A 88 37.99 -13.94 -14.79
N GLY A 89 38.20 -15.13 -14.23
CA GLY A 89 38.72 -16.29 -14.98
C GLY A 89 40.23 -16.22 -15.27
N SER A 90 40.95 -15.24 -14.72
CA SER A 90 42.41 -15.15 -14.84
C SER A 90 43.13 -16.35 -14.21
N PRO A 91 44.35 -16.71 -14.64
CA PRO A 91 45.12 -17.76 -14.00
C PRO A 91 45.43 -17.45 -12.53
N LEU A 92 45.07 -18.33 -11.60
CA LEU A 92 45.34 -18.16 -10.16
C LEU A 92 45.83 -19.46 -9.52
N LYS A 93 47.04 -19.46 -8.94
CA LYS A 93 47.58 -20.61 -8.20
C LYS A 93 47.45 -20.39 -6.69
N ARG A 94 47.47 -21.49 -5.94
CA ARG A 94 47.49 -21.47 -4.46
C ARG A 94 48.63 -20.64 -3.86
N ALA A 95 49.78 -20.57 -4.54
CA ALA A 95 50.96 -19.85 -4.08
C ALA A 95 50.86 -18.33 -4.27
N ASP A 96 49.91 -17.86 -5.07
CA ASP A 96 49.72 -16.44 -5.37
C ASP A 96 48.77 -15.76 -4.36
N LEU A 97 48.21 -16.53 -3.42
CA LEU A 97 47.32 -16.05 -2.37
C LEU A 97 48.14 -15.50 -1.20
N ILE A 98 47.77 -14.32 -0.75
CA ILE A 98 48.40 -13.61 0.38
C ILE A 98 47.44 -13.66 1.56
N THR A 99 47.90 -14.10 2.73
CA THR A 99 47.09 -14.10 3.95
C THR A 99 46.94 -12.69 4.50
N LEU A 100 45.72 -12.31 4.88
CA LEU A 100 45.43 -10.99 5.42
C LEU A 100 45.26 -11.04 6.94
N HIS A 101 45.88 -10.09 7.63
CA HIS A 101 45.78 -9.93 9.08
C HIS A 101 44.98 -8.67 9.40
N PHE A 102 43.71 -8.86 9.78
CA PHE A 102 42.85 -7.80 10.27
C PHE A 102 42.91 -7.70 11.79
N THR A 103 43.03 -6.48 12.31
CA THR A 103 42.94 -6.20 13.75
C THR A 103 41.51 -5.90 14.15
N LYS A 104 41.06 -6.42 15.29
CA LYS A 104 39.74 -6.15 15.87
C LYS A 104 39.88 -5.46 17.23
N ASN A 105 38.95 -4.55 17.52
CA ASN A 105 38.81 -3.94 18.85
C ASN A 105 38.15 -4.91 19.85
N GLU A 106 38.08 -4.48 21.12
CA GLU A 106 37.36 -5.18 22.20
C GLU A 106 35.88 -5.44 21.85
N ASP A 107 35.26 -4.52 21.10
CA ASP A 107 33.88 -4.64 20.61
C ASP A 107 33.72 -5.57 19.38
N GLY A 108 34.81 -6.15 18.88
CA GLY A 108 34.82 -7.07 17.74
C GLY A 108 34.77 -6.40 16.36
N GLU A 109 34.82 -5.07 16.29
CA GLU A 109 34.87 -4.30 15.04
C GLU A 109 36.27 -4.28 14.42
N TYR A 110 36.36 -4.31 13.09
CA TYR A 110 37.63 -4.22 12.37
C TYR A 110 38.21 -2.80 12.42
N VAL A 111 39.46 -2.67 12.81
CA VAL A 111 40.13 -1.37 12.95
C VAL A 111 41.50 -1.34 12.29
N ASP A 112 41.95 -0.12 12.02
CA ASP A 112 43.35 0.13 11.72
C ASP A 112 44.21 -0.09 12.99
N PRO A 113 45.28 -0.90 12.94
CA PRO A 113 46.08 -1.26 14.11
C PRO A 113 46.87 -0.10 14.72
N VAL A 114 47.13 0.98 13.97
CA VAL A 114 47.96 2.10 14.43
C VAL A 114 47.08 3.24 14.93
N THR A 115 46.03 3.56 14.18
CA THR A 115 45.15 4.69 14.51
C THR A 115 43.88 4.29 15.26
N TYR A 116 43.63 2.99 15.43
CA TYR A 116 42.41 2.42 16.04
C TYR A 116 41.12 2.92 15.39
N LYS A 117 41.21 3.43 14.16
CA LYS A 117 40.06 3.91 13.40
C LYS A 117 39.27 2.72 12.87
N VAL A 118 37.97 2.72 13.11
CA VAL A 118 37.06 1.69 12.62
C VAL A 118 37.00 1.70 11.10
N LEU A 119 37.21 0.52 10.50
CA LEU A 119 37.12 0.29 9.06
C LEU A 119 35.66 0.05 8.66
N THR A 120 35.21 0.72 7.60
CA THR A 120 33.83 0.68 7.11
C THR A 120 33.80 0.48 5.59
N ASP A 121 32.62 0.25 5.01
CA ASP A 121 32.44 0.15 3.55
C ASP A 121 32.81 1.44 2.77
N ASN A 122 33.06 2.54 3.49
CA ASN A 122 33.48 3.82 2.90
C ASN A 122 34.94 4.16 3.19
N THR A 123 35.67 3.35 3.96
CA THR A 123 37.10 3.55 4.15
C THR A 123 37.89 2.98 2.99
N HIS A 124 38.93 3.69 2.55
CA HIS A 124 39.92 3.15 1.63
C HIS A 124 40.84 2.22 2.43
N VAL A 125 40.79 0.92 2.14
CA VAL A 125 41.50 -0.13 2.87
C VAL A 125 42.60 -0.72 1.98
N VAL A 126 43.80 -0.82 2.53
CA VAL A 126 44.98 -1.37 1.85
C VAL A 126 45.67 -2.43 2.70
N ALA A 127 46.31 -3.38 2.04
CA ALA A 127 47.13 -4.40 2.68
C ALA A 127 48.57 -4.33 2.14
N LEU A 128 49.53 -4.70 2.99
CA LEU A 128 50.92 -4.85 2.58
C LEU A 128 51.16 -6.30 2.14
N LYS A 129 51.70 -6.48 0.94
CA LYS A 129 51.90 -7.81 0.32
C LYS A 129 52.82 -8.73 1.12
N LYS A 130 53.84 -8.18 1.77
CA LYS A 130 54.86 -8.98 2.48
C LYS A 130 54.35 -9.47 3.83
N SER A 131 53.82 -8.56 4.64
CA SER A 131 53.36 -8.86 6.00
C SER A 131 51.90 -9.31 6.07
N GLY A 132 51.08 -8.98 5.07
CA GLY A 132 49.64 -9.26 5.07
C GLY A 132 48.83 -8.34 5.97
N ASN A 133 49.46 -7.39 6.67
CA ASN A 133 48.78 -6.48 7.59
C ASN A 133 47.90 -5.48 6.83
N VAL A 134 46.71 -5.23 7.38
CA VAL A 134 45.69 -4.35 6.78
C VAL A 134 45.62 -3.01 7.49
N PHE A 135 45.62 -1.93 6.71
CA PHE A 135 45.62 -0.55 7.18
C PHE A 135 44.58 0.29 6.43
N ALA A 136 44.18 1.42 7.03
CA ALA A 136 43.51 2.47 6.28
C ALA A 136 44.52 3.19 5.38
N TRP A 137 44.14 3.54 4.15
CA TRP A 137 45.04 4.25 3.23
C TRP A 137 45.60 5.55 3.84
N ASP A 138 44.80 6.27 4.63
CA ASP A 138 45.20 7.53 5.28
C ASP A 138 46.39 7.34 6.24
N THR A 139 46.53 6.18 6.89
CA THR A 139 47.65 5.89 7.79
C THR A 139 48.93 5.61 7.03
N VAL A 140 48.85 4.74 6.03
CA VAL A 140 49.98 4.44 5.13
C VAL A 140 50.43 5.69 4.36
N GLU A 141 49.49 6.52 3.89
CA GLU A 141 49.83 7.75 3.17
C GLU A 141 50.57 8.75 4.05
N ARG A 142 50.11 8.96 5.29
CA ARG A 142 50.72 9.93 6.21
C ARG A 142 52.03 9.44 6.82
N LEU A 143 52.03 8.22 7.35
CA LEU A 143 53.13 7.71 8.17
C LEU A 143 54.22 7.00 7.36
N ASN A 144 53.89 6.46 6.18
CA ASN A 144 54.87 5.80 5.33
C ASN A 144 55.24 6.66 4.12
N ILE A 145 54.27 7.02 3.29
CA ILE A 145 54.53 7.68 2.00
C ILE A 145 55.04 9.11 2.21
N LYS A 146 54.32 9.95 2.97
CA LYS A 146 54.70 11.35 3.22
C LYS A 146 55.94 11.47 4.09
N ALA A 147 56.10 10.59 5.08
CA ALA A 147 57.29 10.55 5.93
C ALA A 147 58.51 9.87 5.27
N LYS A 148 58.35 9.28 4.08
CA LYS A 148 59.37 8.47 3.38
C LYS A 148 59.90 7.29 4.21
N ASN A 149 59.05 6.74 5.07
CA ASN A 149 59.35 5.57 5.90
C ASN A 149 58.75 4.30 5.27
N TRP A 150 59.60 3.43 4.73
CA TRP A 150 59.18 2.26 3.95
C TRP A 150 59.21 0.96 4.77
N ARG A 151 58.77 1.05 6.03
CA ARG A 151 58.70 -0.05 6.99
C ARG A 151 57.27 -0.25 7.48
N ASP A 152 56.83 -1.50 7.57
CA ASP A 152 55.52 -1.84 8.11
C ASP A 152 55.40 -1.28 9.55
N LEU A 153 54.30 -0.58 9.82
CA LEU A 153 54.04 0.07 11.10
C LEU A 153 53.77 -0.91 12.26
N VAL A 154 53.49 -2.18 11.96
CA VAL A 154 53.23 -3.23 12.96
C VAL A 154 54.36 -4.25 13.01
N SER A 155 54.82 -4.75 11.87
CA SER A 155 55.82 -5.83 11.81
C SER A 155 57.26 -5.37 11.57
N ASP A 156 57.47 -4.08 11.28
CA ASP A 156 58.79 -3.47 10.95
C ASP A 156 59.50 -4.09 9.73
N GLU A 157 58.75 -4.77 8.85
CA GLU A 157 59.26 -5.32 7.60
C GLU A 157 59.41 -4.23 6.52
N ASP A 158 60.53 -4.26 5.79
CA ASP A 158 60.78 -3.33 4.67
C ASP A 158 59.87 -3.67 3.47
N PHE A 159 59.10 -2.68 2.98
CA PHE A 159 58.21 -2.84 1.81
C PHE A 159 58.40 -1.72 0.79
N THR A 160 58.02 -1.96 -0.46
CA THR A 160 58.07 -0.94 -1.52
C THR A 160 56.67 -0.47 -1.89
N ARG A 161 56.57 0.67 -2.60
CA ARG A 161 55.26 1.17 -3.08
C ARG A 161 54.48 0.16 -3.93
N LYS A 162 55.16 -0.78 -4.60
CA LYS A 162 54.52 -1.84 -5.41
C LYS A 162 53.91 -2.95 -4.57
N ASP A 163 54.30 -3.05 -3.30
CA ASP A 163 53.83 -4.05 -2.36
C ASP A 163 52.53 -3.62 -1.66
N ILE A 164 52.02 -2.41 -1.94
CA ILE A 164 50.74 -1.93 -1.40
C ILE A 164 49.61 -2.44 -2.31
N ILE A 165 48.72 -3.23 -1.73
CA ILE A 165 47.56 -3.81 -2.41
C ILE A 165 46.30 -3.10 -1.93
N THR A 166 45.54 -2.52 -2.84
CA THR A 166 44.25 -1.90 -2.51
C THR A 166 43.15 -2.95 -2.44
N LEU A 167 42.59 -3.16 -1.25
CA LEU A 167 41.48 -4.12 -1.03
C LEU A 167 40.10 -3.51 -1.28
N GLN A 168 40.00 -2.20 -1.06
CA GLN A 168 38.78 -1.45 -1.21
C GLN A 168 39.09 0.03 -1.41
N ASP A 169 38.53 0.59 -2.46
CA ASP A 169 38.58 2.03 -2.72
C ASP A 169 37.14 2.55 -2.86
N PRO A 170 36.70 3.51 -2.03
CA PRO A 170 35.38 4.13 -2.16
C PRO A 170 35.20 4.91 -3.47
N GLN A 171 36.28 5.33 -4.14
CA GLN A 171 36.21 6.04 -5.43
C GLN A 171 36.04 5.08 -6.61
N SER A 172 36.50 3.83 -6.49
CA SER A 172 36.37 2.80 -7.51
C SER A 172 35.23 1.84 -7.18
N ILE A 173 34.01 2.22 -7.54
CA ILE A 173 32.79 1.52 -7.12
C ILE A 173 32.60 0.15 -7.80
N GLU A 174 33.22 -0.08 -8.96
CA GLU A 174 33.01 -1.28 -9.79
C GLU A 174 33.78 -2.51 -9.31
N SER A 175 34.88 -2.34 -8.56
CA SER A 175 35.82 -3.41 -8.23
C SER A 175 35.26 -4.50 -7.29
N ARG A 176 34.10 -4.24 -6.67
CA ARG A 176 33.42 -5.18 -5.74
C ARG A 176 31.95 -5.43 -6.10
N ASP A 177 31.56 -5.20 -7.36
CA ASP A 177 30.22 -5.55 -7.83
C ASP A 177 30.13 -7.05 -8.13
N PHE A 178 29.46 -7.80 -7.26
CA PHE A 178 29.37 -9.25 -7.43
C PHE A 178 28.43 -9.68 -8.56
N SER A 179 27.64 -8.76 -9.12
CA SER A 179 26.85 -9.04 -10.34
C SER A 179 27.75 -9.29 -11.56
N SER A 180 28.99 -8.80 -11.51
CA SER A 180 29.97 -8.97 -12.58
C SER A 180 30.72 -10.30 -12.53
N TYR A 181 30.74 -10.97 -11.37
CA TYR A 181 31.56 -12.16 -11.10
C TYR A 181 31.19 -13.34 -12.00
N LYS A 182 32.22 -13.98 -12.58
CA LYS A 182 32.05 -15.09 -13.51
C LYS A 182 31.32 -16.29 -12.90
N HIS A 183 31.75 -16.77 -11.74
CA HIS A 183 31.09 -17.91 -11.07
C HIS A 183 29.60 -17.65 -10.73
N VAL A 184 29.24 -16.40 -10.43
CA VAL A 184 27.85 -16.00 -10.18
C VAL A 184 27.02 -16.02 -11.47
N LYS A 185 27.61 -15.63 -12.61
CA LYS A 185 26.96 -15.70 -13.94
C LYS A 185 26.83 -17.14 -14.45
N ASP A 186 27.85 -17.95 -14.17
CA ASP A 186 27.91 -19.36 -14.58
C ASP A 186 27.06 -20.27 -13.67
N GLY A 187 26.58 -19.75 -12.54
CA GLY A 187 25.67 -20.43 -11.62
C GLY A 187 26.37 -21.44 -10.68
N ASP A 188 27.69 -21.32 -10.52
CA ASP A 188 28.52 -22.26 -9.81
C ASP A 188 28.78 -21.74 -8.38
N THR A 189 27.96 -22.15 -7.42
CA THR A 189 28.08 -21.73 -6.03
C THR A 189 28.84 -22.74 -5.20
N VAL A 190 30.00 -22.34 -4.66
CA VAL A 190 30.79 -23.16 -3.73
C VAL A 190 30.28 -22.95 -2.31
N VAL A 191 29.18 -23.60 -1.96
CA VAL A 191 28.79 -23.78 -0.55
C VAL A 191 29.17 -25.20 -0.16
N ALA A 192 29.98 -25.35 0.88
CA ALA A 192 30.33 -26.66 1.42
C ALA A 192 29.06 -27.33 2.00
N GLU A 193 28.82 -28.59 1.67
CA GLU A 193 27.61 -29.34 2.07
C GLU A 193 27.52 -29.65 3.59
N ASN A 194 28.50 -29.25 4.40
CA ASN A 194 28.62 -29.68 5.80
C ASN A 194 28.19 -28.66 6.86
N GLU A 195 27.56 -27.54 6.50
CA GLU A 195 26.91 -26.66 7.48
C GLU A 195 25.41 -26.56 7.19
N SER A 196 24.68 -27.59 7.61
CA SER A 196 23.22 -27.64 7.59
C SER A 196 22.62 -26.79 8.72
N SER A 197 22.79 -25.47 8.64
CA SER A 197 22.13 -24.49 9.52
C SER A 197 21.71 -23.22 8.78
N VAL A 198 21.51 -23.30 7.46
CA VAL A 198 21.08 -22.13 6.67
C VAL A 198 19.60 -22.21 6.33
N ASN A 199 18.87 -21.22 6.83
CA ASN A 199 17.48 -20.96 6.53
C ASN A 199 17.32 -20.60 5.05
N ARG A 200 16.83 -21.56 4.25
CA ARG A 200 16.71 -21.46 2.78
C ARG A 200 15.71 -20.39 2.32
N ASP A 201 14.93 -19.82 3.23
CA ASP A 201 13.98 -18.73 2.95
C ASP A 201 14.64 -17.33 2.86
N ALA A 202 15.92 -17.20 3.25
CA ALA A 202 16.69 -15.96 3.07
C ALA A 202 17.26 -15.81 1.64
N LEU A 203 17.27 -16.88 0.84
CA LEU A 203 17.52 -16.77 -0.59
C LEU A 203 16.21 -16.36 -1.28
N GLY A 204 16.07 -15.06 -1.53
CA GLY A 204 14.93 -14.48 -2.21
C GLY A 204 14.63 -15.10 -3.59
N ASN A 205 13.60 -14.54 -4.25
CA ASN A 205 12.90 -15.05 -5.45
C ASN A 205 13.70 -15.71 -6.60
N ALA A 206 15.02 -15.59 -6.69
CA ALA A 206 15.84 -16.30 -7.68
C ALA A 206 15.73 -17.83 -7.54
N ALA A 207 15.72 -18.37 -6.33
CA ALA A 207 15.54 -19.81 -6.09
C ALA A 207 14.14 -20.30 -6.45
N LYS A 208 13.10 -19.46 -6.26
CA LYS A 208 11.71 -19.76 -6.67
C LYS A 208 11.54 -19.74 -8.19
N ILE A 209 12.20 -18.82 -8.89
CA ILE A 209 12.13 -18.74 -10.37
C ILE A 209 12.87 -19.92 -11.02
N LEU A 210 14.01 -20.33 -10.46
CA LEU A 210 14.73 -21.54 -10.90
C LEU A 210 13.90 -22.81 -10.66
N LYS A 211 13.31 -22.95 -9.46
CA LYS A 211 12.44 -24.09 -9.13
C LYS A 211 11.16 -24.13 -9.97
N ALA A 212 10.61 -22.97 -10.34
CA ALA A 212 9.47 -22.88 -11.24
C ALA A 212 9.83 -23.24 -12.69
N LYS A 213 10.99 -22.80 -13.20
CA LYS A 213 11.45 -23.17 -14.54
C LYS A 213 11.80 -24.65 -14.65
N GLU A 214 12.40 -25.23 -13.62
CA GLU A 214 12.70 -26.66 -13.53
C GLU A 214 11.41 -27.49 -13.43
N ALA A 215 10.43 -27.06 -12.63
CA ALA A 215 9.13 -27.72 -12.55
C ALA A 215 8.36 -27.67 -13.88
N VAL A 216 8.46 -26.56 -14.62
CA VAL A 216 7.85 -26.41 -15.96
C VAL A 216 8.57 -27.25 -17.02
N ALA A 217 9.90 -27.37 -16.95
CA ALA A 217 10.68 -28.25 -17.82
C ALA A 217 10.33 -29.73 -17.58
N LYS A 218 10.26 -30.15 -16.31
CA LYS A 218 9.88 -31.50 -15.90
C LYS A 218 8.42 -31.82 -16.23
N ALA A 219 7.52 -30.84 -16.16
CA ALA A 219 6.13 -30.98 -16.61
C ALA A 219 6.01 -31.10 -18.14
N ARG A 220 6.89 -30.44 -18.91
CA ARG A 220 6.99 -30.60 -20.38
C ARG A 220 7.56 -31.97 -20.76
N GLU A 221 8.54 -32.48 -20.03
CA GLU A 221 9.06 -33.84 -20.22
C GLU A 221 8.02 -34.91 -19.86
N ASN A 222 7.33 -34.76 -18.73
CA ASN A 222 6.23 -35.67 -18.36
C ASN A 222 5.04 -35.61 -19.34
N ARG A 223 4.83 -34.49 -20.05
CA ARG A 223 3.85 -34.40 -21.16
C ARG A 223 4.32 -35.15 -22.40
N LYS A 224 5.60 -35.03 -22.77
CA LYS A 224 6.21 -35.80 -23.87
C LYS A 224 6.20 -37.31 -23.59
N ILE A 225 6.40 -37.72 -22.35
CA ILE A 225 6.34 -39.13 -21.93
C ILE A 225 4.88 -39.65 -21.94
N LYS A 226 3.87 -38.79 -21.70
CA LYS A 226 2.45 -39.16 -21.80
C LYS A 226 1.91 -39.29 -23.24
N GLU A 227 2.59 -38.72 -24.23
CA GLU A 227 2.23 -38.84 -25.66
C GLU A 227 2.73 -40.15 -26.31
N GLN A 228 3.54 -40.94 -25.60
CA GLN A 228 4.02 -42.26 -26.06
C GLN A 228 3.69 -43.37 -25.07
N GLY A 229 2.40 -43.61 -24.84
CA GLY A 229 1.84 -44.92 -24.47
C GLY A 229 1.98 -45.41 -23.02
N GLY A 230 0.87 -45.91 -22.46
CA GLY A 230 0.87 -46.93 -21.40
C GLY A 230 0.27 -46.53 -20.06
N THR A 231 -1.00 -46.86 -19.88
CA THR A 231 -1.72 -46.92 -18.59
C THR A 231 -1.06 -47.89 -17.60
N THR A 232 -0.76 -47.44 -16.38
CA THR A 232 -0.86 -48.29 -15.17
C THR A 232 -1.14 -47.47 -13.92
N SER A 233 -2.22 -47.84 -13.25
CA SER A 233 -2.60 -47.52 -11.88
C SER A 233 -1.63 -48.13 -10.86
N LYS A 234 -1.33 -47.41 -9.78
CA LYS A 234 -0.99 -48.01 -8.47
C LYS A 234 -1.19 -47.02 -7.33
N ALA A 235 -2.16 -47.35 -6.50
CA ALA A 235 -2.38 -46.80 -5.17
C ALA A 235 -1.40 -47.45 -4.17
N ILE A 236 -0.73 -46.65 -3.33
CA ILE A 236 -0.05 -47.06 -2.08
C ILE A 236 -0.11 -45.83 -1.16
N ALA A 237 -1.11 -45.78 -0.26
CA ALA A 237 -1.04 -46.11 1.16
C ALA A 237 -0.68 -44.91 2.07
N ASN A 238 -1.71 -44.35 2.69
CA ASN A 238 -1.61 -43.47 3.85
C ASN A 238 -1.39 -44.33 5.11
N LEU A 239 -0.40 -43.96 5.93
CA LEU A 239 -0.41 -44.24 7.37
C LEU A 239 0.05 -42.99 8.14
N PRO A 240 -0.56 -42.69 9.31
CA PRO A 240 -0.38 -41.42 10.00
C PRO A 240 0.86 -41.44 10.89
N ARG A 241 1.67 -40.37 10.85
CA ARG A 241 2.60 -40.05 11.93
C ARG A 241 1.97 -38.97 12.81
N ASN A 242 1.47 -39.40 13.95
CA ASN A 242 1.19 -38.53 15.08
C ASN A 242 2.53 -38.04 15.66
N GLY A 243 2.71 -36.73 15.66
CA GLY A 243 3.90 -36.03 16.15
C GLY A 243 3.65 -34.54 16.02
N SER A 244 2.84 -34.02 16.93
CA SER A 244 2.44 -32.62 17.00
C SER A 244 3.63 -31.71 17.32
N ALA A 245 4.20 -31.10 16.28
CA ALA A 245 4.73 -29.75 16.35
C ALA A 245 3.96 -28.94 15.32
N ALA A 246 3.05 -28.08 15.77
CA ALA A 246 2.33 -27.17 14.90
C ALA A 246 3.33 -26.18 14.28
N ALA A 247 3.91 -26.56 13.15
CA ALA A 247 4.53 -25.62 12.24
C ALA A 247 3.40 -24.72 11.73
N SER A 248 3.20 -23.59 12.40
CA SER A 248 2.44 -22.51 11.80
C SER A 248 3.23 -22.01 10.60
N ASN A 249 2.99 -22.62 9.45
CA ASN A 249 3.10 -21.94 8.17
C ASN A 249 2.07 -20.80 8.19
N ALA A 250 2.35 -19.76 8.98
CA ALA A 250 1.64 -18.51 8.90
C ALA A 250 2.06 -17.90 7.57
N GLU A 251 1.20 -18.02 6.57
CA GLU A 251 1.28 -17.15 5.41
C GLU A 251 1.51 -15.72 5.90
N PRO A 252 2.34 -14.91 5.21
CA PRO A 252 2.53 -13.51 5.59
C PRO A 252 1.14 -12.86 5.62
N LYS A 253 0.66 -12.55 6.84
CA LYS A 253 -0.67 -11.96 7.04
C LYS A 253 -0.74 -10.73 6.16
N LYS A 254 -1.69 -10.71 5.22
CA LYS A 254 -1.93 -9.52 4.39
C LYS A 254 -2.11 -8.33 5.34
N PRO A 255 -1.47 -7.19 5.07
CA PRO A 255 -1.63 -6.02 5.92
C PRO A 255 -3.12 -5.67 6.00
N ALA A 256 -3.60 -5.34 7.19
CA ALA A 256 -4.97 -4.90 7.39
C ALA A 256 -5.29 -3.74 6.44
N TYR A 257 -6.54 -3.63 6.00
CA TYR A 257 -6.94 -2.64 5.01
C TYR A 257 -6.69 -1.20 5.48
N ASN A 258 -6.77 -0.95 6.79
CA ASN A 258 -6.54 0.33 7.46
C ASN A 258 -5.10 0.47 8.00
N ALA A 259 -4.16 -0.35 7.55
CA ALA A 259 -2.76 -0.21 7.95
C ALA A 259 -2.21 1.16 7.50
N ALA A 260 -1.78 1.96 8.47
CA ALA A 260 -1.12 3.23 8.26
C ALA A 260 0.28 3.03 7.67
N VAL A 261 0.85 4.12 7.15
CA VAL A 261 2.21 4.10 6.58
C VAL A 261 3.26 3.93 7.69
N TYR A 262 2.96 4.39 8.90
CA TYR A 262 3.84 4.30 10.07
C TYR A 262 3.54 3.06 10.93
N THR A 263 4.57 2.61 11.67
CA THR A 263 4.48 1.50 12.62
C THR A 263 3.75 1.90 13.90
N SER A 264 3.08 0.95 14.55
CA SER A 264 2.37 1.17 15.83
C SER A 264 3.28 1.59 16.99
N GLY A 265 4.60 1.46 16.84
CA GLY A 265 5.58 1.84 17.87
C GLY A 265 5.62 0.89 19.07
N LYS A 266 4.74 -0.13 19.15
CA LYS A 266 4.69 -1.06 20.28
C LYS A 266 5.98 -1.86 20.48
N ALA A 267 6.62 -2.30 19.39
CA ALA A 267 7.91 -2.98 19.46
C ALA A 267 9.00 -2.07 20.06
N ALA A 268 9.10 -0.83 19.57
CA ALA A 268 10.05 0.16 20.10
C ALA A 268 9.74 0.52 21.56
N ALA A 269 8.46 0.75 21.89
CA ALA A 269 8.03 1.06 23.25
C ALA A 269 8.34 -0.10 24.22
N SER A 270 8.15 -1.36 23.79
CA SER A 270 8.48 -2.54 24.59
C SER A 270 9.98 -2.77 24.73
N PHE A 271 10.79 -2.27 23.78
CA PHE A 271 12.24 -2.30 23.87
C PHE A 271 12.76 -1.27 24.88
N THR A 272 12.13 -0.09 24.96
CA THR A 272 12.58 1.01 25.82
C THR A 272 11.89 1.07 27.18
N SER A 273 10.77 0.38 27.38
CA SER A 273 9.98 0.42 28.62
C SER A 273 9.85 -0.96 29.24
N THR A 274 10.17 -1.06 30.53
CA THR A 274 10.02 -2.28 31.34
C THR A 274 8.56 -2.57 31.73
N GLY A 275 7.65 -1.60 31.57
CA GLY A 275 6.22 -1.74 31.89
C GLY A 275 5.34 -2.19 30.72
N VAL A 276 5.91 -2.42 29.54
CA VAL A 276 5.17 -2.81 28.33
C VAL A 276 5.51 -4.25 27.96
N THR A 277 4.52 -5.05 27.57
CA THR A 277 4.73 -6.43 27.13
C THR A 277 5.69 -6.49 25.93
N PRO A 278 6.70 -7.38 25.92
CA PRO A 278 7.62 -7.52 24.80
C PRO A 278 6.88 -7.79 23.49
N HIS A 279 7.03 -6.88 22.53
CA HIS A 279 6.47 -7.02 21.18
C HIS A 279 7.60 -7.09 20.16
N THR A 280 7.66 -8.17 19.40
CA THR A 280 8.70 -8.41 18.39
C THR A 280 8.25 -8.09 16.96
N SER A 281 6.95 -7.85 16.73
CA SER A 281 6.41 -7.54 15.41
C SER A 281 6.36 -6.03 15.11
N GLY A 282 6.90 -5.64 13.96
CA GLY A 282 6.81 -4.28 13.42
C GLY A 282 5.48 -3.98 12.75
N GLU A 283 4.36 -4.24 13.44
CA GLU A 283 3.03 -4.05 12.87
C GLU A 283 2.74 -2.57 12.58
N ARG A 284 2.18 -2.30 11.40
CA ARG A 284 1.68 -0.99 11.01
C ARG A 284 0.56 -0.57 11.96
N ALA A 285 0.53 0.72 12.32
CA ALA A 285 -0.57 1.24 13.11
C ALA A 285 -1.88 1.04 12.34
N LEU A 286 -2.95 0.63 13.02
CA LEU A 286 -4.28 0.60 12.43
C LEU A 286 -4.85 2.02 12.52
N LEU A 287 -5.25 2.57 11.39
CA LEU A 287 -5.90 3.85 11.32
C LEU A 287 -7.37 3.69 11.76
N SER A 288 -7.93 4.68 12.45
CA SER A 288 -9.36 4.68 12.78
C SER A 288 -10.19 4.67 11.50
N ASP A 289 -11.39 4.11 11.55
CA ASP A 289 -12.25 4.02 10.36
C ASP A 289 -12.59 5.41 9.81
N GLU A 290 -12.73 6.40 10.70
CA GLU A 290 -12.93 7.80 10.37
C GLU A 290 -11.70 8.38 9.65
N ASP A 291 -10.51 8.28 10.25
CA ASP A 291 -9.27 8.80 9.65
C ASP A 291 -8.92 8.09 8.35
N TYR A 292 -9.34 6.83 8.20
CA TYR A 292 -9.16 6.05 6.98
C TYR A 292 -10.10 6.50 5.86
N MET A 293 -11.36 6.78 6.20
CA MET A 293 -12.36 7.28 5.26
C MET A 293 -12.04 8.72 4.83
N LEU A 294 -11.58 9.55 5.75
CA LEU A 294 -11.30 10.96 5.54
C LEU A 294 -9.97 11.25 4.81
N LYS A 295 -9.38 10.25 4.16
CA LYS A 295 -8.23 10.46 3.28
C LYS A 295 -8.68 10.91 1.89
N PRO A 296 -7.97 11.88 1.27
CA PRO A 296 -8.26 12.31 -0.09
C PRO A 296 -8.30 11.13 -1.08
N LYS A 297 -9.15 11.25 -2.11
CA LYS A 297 -9.35 10.32 -3.23
C LYS A 297 -9.97 8.97 -2.90
N ARG A 298 -10.43 8.76 -1.66
CA ARG A 298 -11.10 7.52 -1.23
C ARG A 298 -12.58 7.53 -1.58
N VAL A 299 -13.29 8.58 -1.20
CA VAL A 299 -14.71 8.77 -1.49
C VAL A 299 -14.81 9.55 -2.80
N LYS A 300 -15.24 8.88 -3.88
CA LYS A 300 -15.40 9.48 -5.21
C LYS A 300 -16.83 9.91 -5.51
N GLN A 301 -17.79 9.39 -4.76
CA GLN A 301 -19.19 9.76 -4.89
C GLN A 301 -19.36 11.22 -4.46
N LYS A 302 -20.09 11.99 -5.27
CA LYS A 302 -20.37 13.39 -4.99
C LYS A 302 -21.55 13.48 -4.03
N GLY A 303 -21.49 14.43 -3.10
CA GLY A 303 -22.61 14.71 -2.20
C GLY A 303 -23.45 15.88 -2.71
N TYR A 304 -24.70 15.97 -2.26
CA TYR A 304 -25.57 17.10 -2.57
C TYR A 304 -26.25 17.60 -1.30
N ALA A 305 -26.24 18.91 -1.11
CA ALA A 305 -26.91 19.58 0.00
C ALA A 305 -27.65 20.82 -0.50
N ARG A 306 -28.73 21.18 0.19
CA ARG A 306 -29.49 22.40 -0.03
C ARG A 306 -29.43 23.27 1.21
N ILE A 307 -29.05 24.53 1.00
CA ILE A 307 -29.10 25.57 2.02
C ILE A 307 -30.33 26.43 1.72
N SER A 308 -31.31 26.39 2.63
CA SER A 308 -32.47 27.28 2.60
C SER A 308 -32.12 28.57 3.33
N THR A 309 -32.21 29.70 2.65
CA THR A 309 -31.92 31.02 3.22
C THR A 309 -33.14 31.94 3.13
N THR A 310 -33.11 33.07 3.83
CA THR A 310 -34.19 34.09 3.76
C THR A 310 -34.41 34.64 2.35
N LEU A 311 -33.37 34.64 1.51
CA LEU A 311 -33.41 35.11 0.12
C LEU A 311 -33.70 33.99 -0.89
N GLY A 312 -33.90 32.75 -0.42
CA GLY A 312 -34.24 31.58 -1.23
C GLY A 312 -33.30 30.38 -1.03
N GLU A 313 -33.43 29.38 -1.90
CA GLU A 313 -32.67 28.12 -1.82
C GLU A 313 -31.36 28.15 -2.63
N LEU A 314 -30.32 27.50 -2.09
CA LEU A 314 -29.04 27.26 -2.75
C LEU A 314 -28.74 25.76 -2.77
N ASN A 315 -28.59 25.20 -3.97
CA ASN A 315 -28.22 23.79 -4.14
C ASN A 315 -26.71 23.68 -4.38
N ILE A 316 -26.08 22.80 -3.62
CA ILE A 316 -24.62 22.70 -3.52
C ILE A 316 -24.19 21.26 -3.77
N GLU A 317 -23.19 21.10 -4.63
CA GLU A 317 -22.47 19.88 -4.90
C GLU A 317 -21.21 19.82 -4.03
N LEU A 318 -21.13 18.80 -3.18
CA LEU A 318 -20.02 18.54 -2.27
C LEU A 318 -18.97 17.67 -2.98
N LEU A 319 -17.69 17.98 -2.76
CA LEU A 319 -16.55 17.34 -3.43
C LEU A 319 -15.67 16.56 -2.42
N PRO A 320 -16.13 15.41 -1.89
CA PRO A 320 -15.39 14.65 -0.88
C PRO A 320 -14.11 14.00 -1.43
N GLU A 321 -13.94 13.92 -2.75
CA GLU A 321 -12.73 13.36 -3.37
C GLU A 321 -11.48 14.18 -3.02
N PHE A 322 -11.59 15.51 -3.00
CA PHE A 322 -10.43 16.39 -2.78
C PHE A 322 -10.37 16.94 -1.36
N ALA A 323 -11.52 17.18 -0.73
CA ALA A 323 -11.62 17.76 0.61
C ALA A 323 -12.56 16.95 1.53
N PRO A 324 -12.25 15.68 1.82
CA PRO A 324 -13.12 14.80 2.60
C PRO A 324 -13.35 15.31 4.03
N ARG A 325 -12.34 15.88 4.71
CA ARG A 325 -12.52 16.38 6.09
C ARG A 325 -13.42 17.60 6.12
N ALA A 326 -13.24 18.52 5.18
CA ALA A 326 -14.09 19.70 5.08
C ALA A 326 -15.56 19.31 4.77
N VAL A 327 -15.78 18.39 3.82
CA VAL A 327 -17.13 17.91 3.49
C VAL A 327 -17.76 17.17 4.68
N TRP A 328 -17.03 16.27 5.33
CA TRP A 328 -17.53 15.55 6.52
C TRP A 328 -17.91 16.50 7.64
N ASN A 329 -17.07 17.50 7.93
CA ASN A 329 -17.37 18.53 8.91
C ASN A 329 -18.64 19.30 8.54
N PHE A 330 -18.79 19.72 7.28
CA PHE A 330 -19.98 20.42 6.81
C PHE A 330 -21.26 19.56 6.95
N VAL A 331 -21.22 18.31 6.47
CA VAL A 331 -22.36 17.38 6.52
C VAL A 331 -22.77 17.08 7.97
N LYS A 332 -21.80 16.80 8.86
CA LYS A 332 -22.12 16.51 10.27
C LYS A 332 -22.62 17.73 11.03
N LEU A 333 -22.13 18.93 10.73
CA LEU A 333 -22.68 20.16 11.30
C LEU A 333 -24.08 20.45 10.78
N ALA A 334 -24.35 20.21 9.49
CA ALA A 334 -25.68 20.32 8.90
C ALA A 334 -26.68 19.33 9.53
N GLN A 335 -26.32 18.04 9.65
CA GLN A 335 -27.16 17.01 10.29
C GLN A 335 -27.48 17.33 11.76
N LYS A 336 -26.58 18.02 12.48
CA LYS A 336 -26.81 18.50 13.85
C LYS A 336 -27.68 19.77 13.93
N GLY A 337 -28.02 20.38 12.79
CA GLY A 337 -28.71 21.67 12.75
C GLY A 337 -27.84 22.86 13.20
N TYR A 338 -26.51 22.74 13.16
CA TYR A 338 -25.59 23.76 13.66
C TYR A 338 -25.65 25.08 12.85
N TYR A 339 -26.02 24.98 11.58
CA TYR A 339 -26.14 26.14 10.68
C TYR A 339 -27.54 26.78 10.71
N ASN A 340 -28.50 26.23 11.46
CA ASN A 340 -29.85 26.75 11.49
C ASN A 340 -29.88 28.09 12.24
N HIS A 341 -30.56 29.07 11.65
CA HIS A 341 -30.60 30.47 12.09
C HIS A 341 -29.22 31.15 12.18
N THR A 342 -28.24 30.68 11.40
CA THR A 342 -26.93 31.34 11.35
C THR A 342 -26.91 32.42 10.26
N ILE A 343 -26.30 33.56 10.57
CA ILE A 343 -26.27 34.72 9.67
C ILE A 343 -25.02 34.73 8.78
N PHE A 344 -25.14 35.33 7.61
CA PHE A 344 -24.00 35.76 6.80
C PHE A 344 -23.49 37.11 7.33
N HIS A 345 -22.51 37.05 8.24
CA HIS A 345 -22.00 38.23 8.95
C HIS A 345 -21.07 39.12 8.11
N ARG A 346 -20.66 38.67 6.90
CA ARG A 346 -19.78 39.44 6.02
C ARG A 346 -20.14 39.21 4.56
N ASN A 347 -20.41 40.27 3.82
CA ASN A 347 -20.76 40.27 2.41
C ASN A 347 -19.96 41.36 1.67
N ILE A 348 -19.16 40.98 0.68
CA ILE A 348 -18.40 41.91 -0.15
C ILE A 348 -18.84 41.71 -1.60
N LYS A 349 -19.55 42.72 -2.13
CA LYS A 349 -20.05 42.74 -3.50
C LYS A 349 -18.93 42.49 -4.51
N GLY A 350 -19.15 41.56 -5.45
CA GLY A 350 -18.17 41.18 -6.46
C GLY A 350 -16.99 40.33 -5.96
N PHE A 351 -16.95 39.98 -4.67
CA PHE A 351 -15.87 39.18 -4.08
C PHE A 351 -16.40 37.88 -3.46
N MET A 352 -16.99 37.94 -2.26
CA MET A 352 -17.48 36.76 -1.54
C MET A 352 -18.46 37.13 -0.42
N ILE A 353 -19.25 36.15 -0.01
CA ILE A 353 -20.12 36.18 1.15
C ILE A 353 -19.71 35.08 2.13
N GLN A 354 -19.58 35.41 3.41
CA GLN A 354 -19.05 34.53 4.46
C GLN A 354 -20.10 34.33 5.57
N GLY A 355 -20.22 33.07 5.99
CA GLY A 355 -21.18 32.61 7.00
C GLY A 355 -20.65 31.42 7.80
N GLY A 356 -21.56 30.72 8.49
CA GLY A 356 -21.21 29.52 9.27
C GLY A 356 -20.63 29.82 10.66
N ASP A 357 -20.84 31.03 11.18
CA ASP A 357 -20.57 31.39 12.58
C ASP A 357 -21.89 31.49 13.36
N PRO A 358 -22.18 30.60 14.31
CA PRO A 358 -23.41 30.66 15.10
C PRO A 358 -23.47 31.87 16.04
N THR A 359 -22.33 32.50 16.32
CA THR A 359 -22.30 33.71 17.15
C THR A 359 -22.59 34.98 16.35
N GLY A 360 -22.53 34.92 15.01
CA GLY A 360 -22.67 36.07 14.12
C GLY A 360 -21.55 37.13 14.24
N THR A 361 -20.52 36.90 15.07
CA THR A 361 -19.44 37.88 15.30
C THR A 361 -18.34 37.84 14.24
N GLY A 362 -18.28 36.75 13.46
CA GLY A 362 -17.22 36.45 12.50
C GLY A 362 -15.96 35.86 13.11
N ARG A 363 -15.89 35.72 14.44
CA ARG A 363 -14.74 35.14 15.15
C ARG A 363 -15.01 33.75 15.72
N GLY A 364 -16.28 33.34 15.80
CA GLY A 364 -16.71 32.09 16.40
C GLY A 364 -16.66 30.89 15.45
N GLY A 365 -17.36 29.83 15.81
CA GLY A 365 -17.41 28.58 15.05
C GLY A 365 -16.47 27.50 15.55
N GLN A 366 -16.97 26.26 15.59
CA GLN A 366 -16.23 25.07 16.02
C GLN A 366 -16.45 23.95 15.00
N SER A 367 -15.41 23.15 14.77
CA SER A 367 -15.55 21.93 13.95
C SER A 367 -16.31 20.84 14.72
N VAL A 368 -16.72 19.79 14.01
CA VAL A 368 -17.31 18.59 14.61
C VAL A 368 -16.40 17.91 15.65
N TRP A 369 -15.08 18.10 15.53
CA TRP A 369 -14.07 17.54 16.45
C TRP A 369 -13.76 18.46 17.64
N GLY A 370 -14.37 19.64 17.73
CA GLY A 370 -14.08 20.66 18.74
C GLY A 370 -12.70 21.32 18.61
N LYS A 371 -11.89 20.93 17.61
CA LYS A 371 -10.56 21.48 17.33
C LYS A 371 -10.44 21.90 15.86
N PRO A 372 -9.63 22.91 15.53
CA PRO A 372 -9.39 23.25 14.12
C PRO A 372 -8.78 22.07 13.37
N PHE A 373 -9.11 21.92 12.09
CA PHE A 373 -8.60 20.85 11.22
C PHE A 373 -7.73 21.39 10.08
N GLU A 374 -6.98 20.48 9.47
CA GLU A 374 -5.96 20.78 8.46
C GLU A 374 -6.55 21.29 7.14
N ASP A 375 -5.75 22.01 6.36
CA ASP A 375 -6.13 22.45 5.03
C ASP A 375 -5.96 21.33 4.00
N GLU A 376 -6.91 21.22 3.05
CA GLU A 376 -6.92 20.19 2.01
C GLU A 376 -6.81 20.86 0.64
N PHE A 377 -5.60 20.90 0.08
CA PHE A 377 -5.32 21.53 -1.22
C PHE A 377 -5.04 20.53 -2.35
N GLU A 378 -5.25 19.23 -2.12
CA GLU A 378 -4.85 18.14 -3.02
C GLU A 378 -5.84 17.91 -4.19
N GLY A 379 -6.34 18.97 -4.81
CA GLY A 379 -7.30 18.92 -5.91
C GLY A 379 -6.93 19.78 -7.12
N PRO A 380 -7.54 19.52 -8.29
CA PRO A 380 -7.48 20.40 -9.46
C PRO A 380 -8.34 21.66 -9.29
N GLU A 381 -9.24 21.67 -8.30
CA GLU A 381 -10.19 22.75 -8.06
C GLU A 381 -9.47 24.06 -7.69
N ARG A 382 -9.97 25.14 -8.27
CA ARG A 382 -9.48 26.51 -8.08
C ARG A 382 -10.66 27.45 -7.98
N HIS A 383 -10.45 28.63 -7.40
CA HIS A 383 -11.44 29.69 -7.35
C HIS A 383 -11.53 30.42 -8.71
N SER A 384 -11.80 29.68 -9.79
CA SER A 384 -11.89 30.23 -11.15
C SER A 384 -13.31 30.60 -11.58
N THR A 385 -14.31 30.14 -10.85
CA THR A 385 -15.73 30.26 -11.22
C THR A 385 -16.52 30.90 -10.08
N ARG A 386 -17.64 31.54 -10.41
CA ARG A 386 -18.63 31.98 -9.43
C ARG A 386 -19.28 30.78 -8.73
N GLY A 387 -19.60 30.92 -7.46
CA GLY A 387 -20.29 29.90 -6.67
C GLY A 387 -19.37 28.79 -6.15
N VAL A 388 -18.06 29.02 -6.05
CA VAL A 388 -17.16 28.09 -5.35
C VAL A 388 -17.27 28.33 -3.85
N LEU A 389 -17.44 27.24 -3.09
CA LEU A 389 -17.49 27.23 -1.63
C LEU A 389 -16.15 26.81 -1.05
N SER A 390 -15.70 27.54 -0.02
CA SER A 390 -14.43 27.27 0.62
C SER A 390 -14.46 27.56 2.12
N MET A 391 -13.61 26.87 2.86
CA MET A 391 -13.49 27.06 4.31
C MET A 391 -12.78 28.38 4.63
N ALA A 392 -13.35 29.15 5.55
CA ALA A 392 -12.69 30.31 6.12
C ALA A 392 -11.69 29.85 7.19
N ASN A 393 -10.49 30.45 7.19
CA ASN A 393 -9.43 30.13 8.14
C ASN A 393 -8.74 31.41 8.64
N LYS A 394 -8.00 31.29 9.75
CA LYS A 394 -7.21 32.38 10.36
C LYS A 394 -5.71 32.19 10.14
N GLY A 395 -5.33 31.26 9.27
CA GLY A 395 -3.97 30.77 9.07
C GLY A 395 -3.96 29.31 8.64
N LYS A 396 -2.77 28.75 8.42
CA LYS A 396 -2.60 27.36 7.97
C LYS A 396 -3.19 26.38 9.00
N ASN A 397 -3.97 25.42 8.53
CA ASN A 397 -4.58 24.34 9.32
C ASN A 397 -5.49 24.83 10.46
N THR A 398 -6.26 25.90 10.22
CA THR A 398 -7.17 26.48 11.22
C THR A 398 -8.63 26.49 10.77
N ASN A 399 -9.05 25.48 10.00
CA ASN A 399 -10.43 25.37 9.54
C ASN A 399 -11.37 25.00 10.70
N THR A 400 -12.53 25.66 10.78
CA THR A 400 -13.57 25.43 11.82
C THR A 400 -14.93 25.13 11.18
N SER A 401 -15.98 25.91 11.43
CA SER A 401 -17.30 25.80 10.79
C SER A 401 -17.57 26.88 9.73
N GLN A 402 -16.77 27.94 9.73
CA GLN A 402 -17.02 29.08 8.86
C GLN A 402 -16.65 28.75 7.42
N PHE A 403 -17.49 29.19 6.49
CA PHE A 403 -17.27 29.03 5.05
C PHE A 403 -17.68 30.30 4.30
N PHE A 404 -17.20 30.43 3.08
CA PHE A 404 -17.59 31.52 2.19
C PHE A 404 -17.92 31.01 0.79
N ILE A 405 -18.79 31.76 0.10
CA ILE A 405 -19.18 31.55 -1.29
C ILE A 405 -18.62 32.70 -2.12
N THR A 406 -17.95 32.38 -3.21
CA THR A 406 -17.35 33.38 -4.11
C THR A 406 -18.34 33.89 -5.17
N TYR A 407 -18.31 35.19 -5.45
CA TYR A 407 -19.13 35.82 -6.51
C TYR A 407 -18.42 35.90 -7.87
N ARG A 408 -17.09 35.81 -7.86
CA ARG A 408 -16.22 35.91 -9.05
C ARG A 408 -15.08 34.89 -8.94
N ALA A 409 -14.33 34.70 -10.02
CA ALA A 409 -13.00 34.12 -9.98
C ALA A 409 -12.06 34.91 -9.04
N VAL A 410 -11.49 34.23 -8.06
CA VAL A 410 -10.60 34.78 -7.04
C VAL A 410 -9.30 33.95 -6.91
N PRO A 411 -8.40 33.99 -7.91
CA PRO A 411 -7.21 33.11 -7.94
C PRO A 411 -6.22 33.36 -6.78
N HIS A 412 -6.28 34.52 -6.11
CA HIS A 412 -5.39 34.83 -4.98
C HIS A 412 -5.72 34.06 -3.69
N LEU A 413 -6.88 33.38 -3.63
CA LEU A 413 -7.30 32.50 -2.55
C LEU A 413 -6.93 31.03 -2.80
N ASP A 414 -6.44 30.71 -4.01
CA ASP A 414 -5.99 29.37 -4.36
C ASP A 414 -4.87 28.90 -3.43
N ARG A 415 -4.97 27.66 -2.94
CA ARG A 415 -4.04 27.03 -1.98
C ARG A 415 -3.90 27.77 -0.65
N LYS A 416 -4.85 28.66 -0.32
CA LYS A 416 -4.98 29.27 1.01
C LYS A 416 -6.23 28.80 1.72
N HIS A 417 -7.31 28.58 0.98
CA HIS A 417 -8.59 28.10 1.50
C HIS A 417 -8.96 26.76 0.87
N THR A 418 -9.45 25.85 1.70
CA THR A 418 -9.89 24.52 1.27
C THR A 418 -11.20 24.64 0.49
N ILE A 419 -11.18 24.29 -0.78
CA ILE A 419 -12.38 24.20 -1.62
C ILE A 419 -13.03 22.84 -1.37
N PHE A 420 -14.28 22.84 -0.91
CA PHE A 420 -14.99 21.60 -0.57
C PHE A 420 -16.31 21.42 -1.32
N ALA A 421 -16.84 22.48 -1.94
CA ALA A 421 -18.13 22.41 -2.62
C ALA A 421 -18.30 23.48 -3.71
N ARG A 422 -19.34 23.32 -4.53
CA ARG A 422 -19.72 24.27 -5.58
C ARG A 422 -21.24 24.42 -5.63
N VAL A 423 -21.74 25.64 -5.83
CA VAL A 423 -23.16 25.89 -6.07
C VAL A 423 -23.53 25.42 -7.47
N VAL A 424 -24.58 24.60 -7.56
CA VAL A 424 -25.13 24.07 -8.82
C VAL A 424 -26.50 24.66 -9.13
N GLY A 425 -27.26 25.09 -8.11
CA GLY A 425 -28.56 25.73 -8.28
C GLY A 425 -28.69 26.97 -7.40
N GLY A 426 -29.33 28.02 -7.92
CA GLY A 426 -29.49 29.31 -7.22
C GLY A 426 -28.38 30.34 -7.50
N LEU A 427 -27.50 30.10 -8.49
CA LEU A 427 -26.43 31.03 -8.87
C LEU A 427 -26.95 32.41 -9.34
N ASP A 428 -28.01 32.41 -10.14
CA ASP A 428 -28.52 33.63 -10.81
C ASP A 428 -29.63 34.33 -10.03
N THR A 429 -30.30 33.61 -9.14
CA THR A 429 -31.41 34.12 -8.32
C THR A 429 -30.90 34.47 -6.92
N THR A 430 -30.68 33.48 -6.08
CA THR A 430 -30.43 33.66 -4.65
C THR A 430 -29.04 34.23 -4.38
N LEU A 431 -28.01 33.69 -5.02
CA LEU A 431 -26.64 34.20 -4.88
C LEU A 431 -26.49 35.63 -5.45
N ARG A 432 -27.23 35.97 -6.51
CA ARG A 432 -27.26 37.33 -7.08
C ARG A 432 -28.00 38.32 -6.17
N SER A 433 -29.12 37.90 -5.57
CA SER A 433 -29.84 38.70 -4.59
C SER A 433 -28.98 38.98 -3.35
N MET A 434 -28.26 37.96 -2.85
CA MET A 434 -27.30 38.13 -1.75
C MET A 434 -26.19 39.14 -2.09
N GLU A 435 -25.67 39.12 -3.32
CA GLU A 435 -24.63 40.07 -3.75
C GLU A 435 -25.14 41.52 -3.87
N THR A 436 -26.43 41.69 -4.13
CA THR A 436 -27.04 43.02 -4.33
C THR A 436 -27.50 43.65 -3.00
N ALA A 437 -27.60 42.85 -1.94
CA ALA A 437 -27.99 43.31 -0.61
C ALA A 437 -27.09 44.46 -0.11
N GLU A 438 -27.71 45.44 0.54
CA GLU A 438 -27.00 46.58 1.10
C GLU A 438 -26.14 46.15 2.29
N VAL A 439 -24.92 46.68 2.35
CA VAL A 439 -23.93 46.37 3.39
C VAL A 439 -23.67 47.60 4.23
N GLY A 440 -23.73 47.42 5.55
CA GLY A 440 -23.44 48.43 6.55
C GLY A 440 -21.96 48.45 6.95
N GLU A 441 -21.71 48.88 8.19
CA GLU A 441 -20.35 48.98 8.72
C GLU A 441 -19.69 47.59 8.86
N LYS A 442 -18.40 47.49 8.50
CA LYS A 442 -17.60 46.25 8.52
C LYS A 442 -18.09 45.14 7.56
N ASP A 443 -18.65 45.52 6.42
CA ASP A 443 -19.15 44.59 5.39
C ASP A 443 -20.31 43.68 5.88
N LYS A 444 -20.99 44.02 6.98
CA LYS A 444 -22.16 43.26 7.46
C LYS A 444 -23.40 43.67 6.66
N PRO A 445 -24.23 42.75 6.12
CA PRO A 445 -25.52 43.09 5.53
C PRO A 445 -26.40 43.91 6.48
N VAL A 446 -27.11 44.90 5.95
CA VAL A 446 -28.07 45.72 6.72
C VAL A 446 -29.27 44.85 7.11
N ASP A 447 -29.83 44.15 6.13
CA ASP A 447 -30.82 43.11 6.35
C ASP A 447 -30.09 41.78 6.57
N ASP A 448 -30.25 41.19 7.75
CA ASP A 448 -29.58 39.96 8.11
C ASP A 448 -30.04 38.81 7.19
N ILE A 449 -29.09 38.25 6.43
CA ILE A 449 -29.33 37.08 5.57
C ILE A 449 -29.05 35.85 6.43
N GLU A 450 -30.10 35.09 6.74
CA GLU A 450 -30.00 33.92 7.61
C GLU A 450 -30.12 32.62 6.81
N ILE A 451 -29.42 31.59 7.29
CA ILE A 451 -29.61 30.20 6.89
C ILE A 451 -30.72 29.63 7.76
N LEU A 452 -31.87 29.34 7.16
CA LEU A 452 -33.01 28.75 7.86
C LEU A 452 -32.78 27.27 8.15
N ASP A 453 -32.35 26.53 7.13
CA ASP A 453 -32.17 25.09 7.22
C ASP A 453 -31.11 24.59 6.22
N VAL A 454 -30.44 23.50 6.54
CA VAL A 454 -29.49 22.82 5.66
C VAL A 454 -29.85 21.35 5.55
N VAL A 455 -30.41 20.96 4.40
CA VAL A 455 -30.82 19.59 4.11
C VAL A 455 -29.76 18.90 3.25
N VAL A 456 -29.20 17.81 3.75
CA VAL A 456 -28.29 16.96 2.96
C VAL A 456 -29.12 15.91 2.21
N PHE A 457 -29.14 15.97 0.89
CA PHE A 457 -29.88 15.02 0.05
C PHE A 457 -29.14 13.70 -0.14
N VAL A 458 -27.84 13.80 -0.40
CA VAL A 458 -26.98 12.66 -0.67
C VAL A 458 -25.74 12.81 0.20
N ASP A 459 -25.64 11.97 1.23
CA ASP A 459 -24.44 11.87 2.06
C ASP A 459 -23.47 10.84 1.43
N PRO A 460 -22.35 11.29 0.86
CA PRO A 460 -21.41 10.41 0.17
C PRO A 460 -20.68 9.46 1.13
N PHE A 461 -20.69 9.75 2.44
CA PHE A 461 -20.00 8.92 3.43
C PHE A 461 -20.88 7.79 3.96
N GLU A 462 -22.19 8.00 4.09
CA GLU A 462 -23.13 6.94 4.48
C GLU A 462 -23.24 5.86 3.39
N GLU A 463 -23.30 6.27 2.12
CA GLU A 463 -23.27 5.35 0.99
C GLU A 463 -21.98 4.52 0.98
N TRP A 464 -20.84 5.18 1.19
CA TRP A 464 -19.55 4.50 1.28
C TRP A 464 -19.48 3.51 2.45
N GLN A 465 -19.97 3.88 3.64
CA GLN A 465 -20.01 2.99 4.80
C GLN A 465 -20.92 1.77 4.56
N LYS A 466 -22.07 1.97 3.92
CA LYS A 466 -23.00 0.91 3.55
C LYS A 466 -22.38 -0.05 2.53
N GLU A 467 -21.78 0.46 1.46
CA GLU A 467 -21.07 -0.35 0.47
C GLU A 467 -19.96 -1.19 1.10
N ARG A 468 -19.24 -0.61 2.06
CA ARG A 468 -18.19 -1.33 2.80
C ARG A 468 -18.75 -2.45 3.67
N LYS A 469 -19.80 -2.18 4.44
CA LYS A 469 -20.44 -3.18 5.29
C LYS A 469 -21.00 -4.33 4.45
N ASP A 470 -21.59 -4.03 3.30
CA ASP A 470 -22.09 -5.04 2.36
C ASP A 470 -20.96 -5.90 1.79
N LYS A 471 -19.78 -5.31 1.54
CA LYS A 471 -18.61 -6.05 1.08
C LYS A 471 -18.03 -6.95 2.16
N GLU A 472 -17.92 -6.46 3.40
CA GLU A 472 -17.44 -7.24 4.55
C GLU A 472 -18.36 -8.43 4.83
N ASN A 473 -19.69 -8.20 4.82
CA ASN A 473 -20.67 -9.28 4.97
C ASN A 473 -20.52 -10.35 3.87
N LYS A 474 -20.31 -9.95 2.60
CA LYS A 474 -20.06 -10.90 1.50
C LYS A 474 -18.75 -11.68 1.66
N GLU A 475 -17.71 -11.05 2.18
CA GLU A 475 -16.43 -11.72 2.46
C GLU A 475 -16.59 -12.74 3.60
N LEU A 476 -17.29 -12.38 4.69
CA LEU A 476 -17.62 -13.28 5.79
C LEU A 476 -18.48 -14.48 5.32
N GLU A 477 -19.50 -14.22 4.50
CA GLU A 477 -20.31 -15.28 3.89
C GLU A 477 -19.46 -16.22 3.03
N ALA A 478 -18.54 -15.68 2.23
CA ALA A 478 -17.65 -16.48 1.39
C ALA A 478 -16.64 -17.30 2.21
N GLU A 479 -16.11 -16.74 3.31
CA GLU A 479 -15.25 -17.47 4.24
C GLU A 479 -16.00 -18.57 4.97
N GLU A 480 -17.25 -18.34 5.35
CA GLU A 480 -18.10 -19.35 5.97
C GLU A 480 -18.42 -20.50 4.99
N ILE A 481 -18.69 -20.18 3.72
CA ILE A 481 -18.87 -21.20 2.65
C ILE A 481 -17.59 -22.03 2.48
N LYS A 482 -16.42 -21.39 2.46
CA LYS A 482 -15.12 -22.09 2.39
C LYS A 482 -14.87 -22.96 3.62
N ARG A 483 -15.20 -22.48 4.82
CA ARG A 483 -15.05 -23.24 6.08
C ARG A 483 -15.94 -24.48 6.11
N GLN A 484 -17.12 -24.40 5.48
CA GLN A 484 -18.02 -25.53 5.31
C GLN A 484 -17.60 -26.50 4.17
N GLY A 485 -16.44 -26.28 3.54
CA GLY A 485 -15.89 -27.19 2.53
C GLY A 485 -16.59 -27.12 1.16
N GLY A 486 -17.40 -26.10 0.90
CA GLY A 486 -18.09 -25.89 -0.37
C GLY A 486 -17.46 -24.78 -1.21
N THR A 487 -17.62 -24.87 -2.52
CA THR A 487 -17.40 -23.75 -3.45
C THR A 487 -18.70 -22.94 -3.54
N VAL A 488 -18.64 -21.63 -3.81
CA VAL A 488 -19.85 -20.79 -3.98
C VAL A 488 -20.78 -21.35 -5.09
N ASP A 489 -20.18 -22.06 -6.05
CA ASP A 489 -20.85 -22.77 -7.14
C ASP A 489 -21.57 -24.05 -6.69
N ASP A 490 -21.17 -24.70 -5.59
CA ASP A 490 -21.81 -25.93 -5.10
C ASP A 490 -23.17 -25.65 -4.42
N LYS A 491 -23.42 -24.39 -4.05
CA LYS A 491 -24.69 -23.94 -3.49
C LYS A 491 -25.56 -23.19 -4.49
N THR A 492 -25.17 -23.10 -5.77
CA THR A 492 -25.95 -22.36 -6.78
C THR A 492 -26.07 -23.18 -8.05
N THR A 493 -27.28 -23.60 -8.43
CA THR A 493 -27.47 -24.29 -9.72
C THR A 493 -27.11 -23.37 -10.88
N TRP A 494 -26.82 -23.94 -12.06
CA TRP A 494 -26.66 -23.18 -13.32
C TRP A 494 -27.81 -22.19 -13.61
N THR A 495 -28.98 -22.41 -13.00
CA THR A 495 -30.18 -21.56 -13.07
C THR A 495 -30.27 -20.48 -11.97
N GLY A 496 -29.23 -20.31 -11.15
CA GLY A 496 -29.15 -19.28 -10.09
C GLY A 496 -29.87 -19.64 -8.79
N LYS A 497 -30.34 -20.88 -8.59
CA LYS A 497 -31.09 -21.28 -7.37
C LYS A 497 -30.15 -21.78 -6.28
N ARG A 498 -30.38 -21.33 -5.04
CA ARG A 498 -29.59 -21.75 -3.87
C ARG A 498 -29.89 -23.21 -3.48
N ILE A 499 -28.87 -24.00 -3.13
CA ILE A 499 -28.99 -25.38 -2.64
C ILE A 499 -28.76 -25.40 -1.12
N ARG A 500 -29.70 -25.96 -0.36
CA ARG A 500 -29.59 -26.11 1.10
C ARG A 500 -28.62 -27.24 1.46
N ALA A 501 -28.18 -27.27 2.72
CA ALA A 501 -27.27 -28.30 3.24
C ALA A 501 -27.82 -29.74 3.13
N ASP A 502 -29.14 -29.90 2.98
CA ASP A 502 -29.85 -31.17 2.77
C ASP A 502 -29.97 -31.57 1.28
N GLY A 503 -29.25 -30.90 0.38
CA GLY A 503 -29.32 -31.15 -1.07
C GLY A 503 -30.61 -30.70 -1.76
N THR A 504 -31.54 -30.10 -1.00
CA THR A 504 -32.79 -29.55 -1.53
C THR A 504 -32.60 -28.13 -2.08
N VAL A 505 -33.16 -27.86 -3.25
CA VAL A 505 -33.11 -26.54 -3.87
C VAL A 505 -34.11 -25.59 -3.20
N ASP A 506 -33.65 -24.40 -2.81
CA ASP A 506 -34.48 -23.32 -2.31
C ASP A 506 -35.37 -22.78 -3.44
N ASN A 507 -36.64 -23.17 -3.45
CA ASN A 507 -37.66 -22.62 -4.35
C ASN A 507 -38.24 -21.28 -3.84
N ALA A 508 -37.58 -20.63 -2.89
CA ALA A 508 -38.08 -19.40 -2.25
C ALA A 508 -37.92 -18.13 -3.09
N SER A 509 -37.42 -18.21 -4.33
CA SER A 509 -37.30 -17.07 -5.24
C SER A 509 -37.91 -17.29 -6.62
N SER A 510 -39.14 -17.82 -6.68
CA SER A 510 -40.02 -17.62 -7.86
C SER A 510 -41.07 -16.55 -7.59
N HIS A 511 -40.65 -15.29 -7.52
CA HIS A 511 -41.49 -14.18 -8.00
C HIS A 511 -41.26 -14.03 -9.51
N GLY A 512 -41.75 -15.01 -10.26
CA GLY A 512 -41.68 -15.07 -11.72
C GLY A 512 -42.70 -16.08 -12.24
N MET A 513 -43.89 -15.55 -12.59
CA MET A 513 -44.98 -16.15 -13.37
C MET A 513 -45.00 -17.68 -13.53
N GLY A 514 -45.76 -18.37 -12.67
CA GLY A 514 -46.14 -19.77 -12.85
C GLY A 514 -47.59 -19.99 -12.41
N VAL A 515 -48.35 -20.72 -13.22
CA VAL A 515 -49.83 -20.83 -13.27
C VAL A 515 -50.48 -21.54 -12.05
N GLY A 516 -49.94 -21.36 -10.84
CA GLY A 516 -50.45 -21.96 -9.60
C GLY A 516 -51.35 -21.04 -8.76
N LYS A 517 -51.33 -19.73 -9.01
CA LYS A 517 -52.02 -18.72 -8.17
C LYS A 517 -53.55 -18.73 -8.33
N TYR A 518 -54.04 -19.09 -9.53
CA TYR A 518 -55.48 -19.11 -9.84
C TYR A 518 -56.21 -20.33 -9.27
N LEU A 519 -55.50 -21.42 -8.97
CA LEU A 519 -56.11 -22.65 -8.47
C LEU A 519 -56.32 -22.62 -6.95
N GLN A 520 -55.51 -21.85 -6.22
CA GLN A 520 -55.66 -21.63 -4.78
C GLN A 520 -56.66 -20.50 -4.48
N ALA A 521 -56.69 -19.44 -5.30
CA ALA A 521 -57.69 -18.38 -5.20
C ALA A 521 -59.12 -18.93 -5.42
N ALA A 522 -59.32 -19.77 -6.44
CA ALA A 522 -60.61 -20.42 -6.70
C ALA A 522 -61.05 -21.44 -5.63
N LYS A 523 -60.14 -21.90 -4.77
CA LYS A 523 -60.42 -22.85 -3.67
C LYS A 523 -60.72 -22.12 -2.36
N GLN A 524 -60.13 -20.94 -2.16
CA GLN A 524 -60.45 -20.03 -1.05
C GLN A 524 -61.76 -19.26 -1.27
N GLU A 525 -62.09 -18.89 -2.52
CA GLU A 525 -63.39 -18.28 -2.84
C GLU A 525 -64.57 -19.26 -2.65
N ARG A 526 -64.35 -20.58 -2.85
CA ARG A 526 -65.35 -21.61 -2.54
C ARG A 526 -65.51 -21.95 -1.06
N GLN A 527 -64.58 -21.53 -0.20
CA GLN A 527 -64.67 -21.74 1.25
C GLN A 527 -65.22 -20.51 1.98
N ASN A 528 -65.13 -19.31 1.39
CA ASN A 528 -65.67 -18.08 1.95
C ASN A 528 -67.08 -17.72 1.47
N GLN A 529 -67.71 -18.53 0.60
CA GLN A 529 -69.09 -18.31 0.12
C GLN A 529 -70.16 -19.08 0.92
N ASP A 530 -69.77 -19.90 1.89
CA ASP A 530 -70.71 -20.70 2.72
C ASP A 530 -71.01 -20.09 4.10
N GLU A 531 -70.49 -18.89 4.44
CA GLU A 531 -70.67 -18.30 5.79
C GLU A 531 -71.37 -16.93 5.86
N ASP A 532 -71.78 -16.29 4.76
CA ASP A 532 -72.52 -15.01 4.82
C ASP A 532 -73.81 -15.02 3.97
N GLU A 533 -74.82 -15.78 4.41
CA GLU A 533 -76.23 -15.48 4.10
C GLU A 533 -76.73 -14.33 5.00
N ILE A 534 -77.07 -13.16 4.44
CA ILE A 534 -78.22 -12.29 4.80
C ILE A 534 -78.45 -11.24 3.67
N ILE A 535 -79.50 -11.50 2.88
CA ILE A 535 -80.49 -10.64 2.22
C ILE A 535 -80.16 -9.13 2.01
N SER A 536 -80.07 -8.68 0.74
CA SER A 536 -81.08 -7.76 0.14
C SER A 536 -80.82 -7.49 -1.36
N PHE A 537 -81.90 -7.59 -2.12
CA PHE A 537 -82.11 -7.34 -3.55
C PHE A 537 -81.67 -5.94 -4.00
N VAL A 538 -81.18 -5.79 -5.25
CA VAL A 538 -81.88 -5.15 -6.40
C VAL A 538 -81.06 -5.40 -7.69
N ASP A 539 -81.81 -5.70 -8.75
CA ASP A 539 -81.49 -6.17 -10.10
C ASP A 539 -80.44 -5.38 -10.93
N GLU A 540 -79.66 -6.10 -11.74
CA GLU A 540 -79.32 -5.64 -13.10
C GLU A 540 -79.13 -6.84 -14.06
N GLU A 541 -79.63 -6.67 -15.29
CA GLU A 541 -79.98 -7.68 -16.28
C GLU A 541 -78.79 -8.43 -16.94
N GLU A 542 -79.05 -9.72 -17.20
CA GLU A 542 -78.46 -10.61 -18.23
C GLU A 542 -78.62 -9.99 -19.66
N ASP A 543 -77.89 -10.31 -20.74
CA ASP A 543 -77.33 -11.59 -21.13
C ASP A 543 -76.52 -11.52 -22.45
N ALA A 544 -75.89 -12.67 -22.75
CA ALA A 544 -75.65 -13.27 -24.08
C ALA A 544 -74.29 -13.09 -24.82
N ALA A 545 -73.50 -14.16 -24.70
CA ALA A 545 -72.49 -14.68 -25.65
C ALA A 545 -73.17 -15.25 -26.95
N PRO A 546 -72.53 -15.90 -27.97
CA PRO A 546 -71.27 -16.69 -27.93
C PRO A 546 -70.41 -16.79 -29.24
N VAL A 547 -69.32 -17.58 -29.15
CA VAL A 547 -68.91 -18.71 -30.04
C VAL A 547 -67.38 -18.78 -30.29
N LYS A 548 -66.80 -19.95 -30.00
CA LYS A 548 -65.39 -20.34 -30.23
C LYS A 548 -65.21 -21.06 -31.59
N LYS A 549 -64.00 -20.99 -32.20
CA LYS A 549 -63.33 -22.13 -32.89
C LYS A 549 -61.82 -21.90 -33.24
N LYS A 550 -61.01 -22.86 -32.76
CA LYS A 550 -59.80 -23.55 -33.30
C LYS A 550 -58.51 -22.83 -33.83
N ALA A 551 -57.45 -23.05 -33.06
CA ALA A 551 -56.03 -23.43 -33.32
C ALA A 551 -55.35 -23.32 -34.71
N LYS A 552 -54.09 -22.83 -34.68
CA LYS A 552 -52.91 -23.45 -35.34
C LYS A 552 -51.59 -22.99 -34.70
N THR A 553 -50.69 -23.95 -34.47
CA THR A 553 -49.34 -23.85 -33.91
C THR A 553 -48.26 -23.87 -35.01
N GLY A 554 -47.12 -23.21 -34.79
CA GLY A 554 -45.88 -23.46 -35.57
C GLY A 554 -44.81 -22.37 -35.46
N PHE A 555 -43.66 -22.71 -34.86
CA PHE A 555 -42.26 -22.24 -35.07
C PHE A 555 -41.43 -22.83 -33.91
N GLY A 556 -40.22 -23.38 -34.00
CA GLY A 556 -39.21 -23.61 -35.05
C GLY A 556 -37.89 -23.93 -34.30
N ASN A 557 -37.23 -25.05 -34.62
CA ASN A 557 -36.06 -25.60 -33.91
C ASN A 557 -34.75 -24.86 -34.29
N PHE A 558 -33.82 -24.70 -33.33
CA PHE A 558 -32.57 -23.90 -33.45
C PHE A 558 -31.29 -24.76 -33.27
N ASP A 559 -31.14 -25.80 -34.08
CA ASP A 559 -29.87 -26.55 -34.17
C ASP A 559 -29.02 -25.99 -35.32
N ALA A 560 -28.38 -24.85 -35.07
CA ALA A 560 -27.13 -24.40 -35.70
C ALA A 560 -26.80 -22.99 -35.19
N TRP A 561 -26.24 -22.89 -33.99
CA TRP A 561 -25.41 -21.76 -33.59
C TRP A 561 -24.31 -22.19 -32.63
#